data_AF-A0A445EE37-F1
#
_entry.id   AF-A0A445EE37-F1
#
_cell.length_a   1.000
_cell.length_b   1.000
_cell.length_c   1.000
_cell.angle_alpha   90.00
_cell.angle_beta   90.00
_cell.angle_gamma   90.00
#
_symmetry.space_group_name_H-M   'P 1'
#
loop_
_entity.id
_entity.type
_entity.pdbx_description
1 polymer ?
#
loop_
_entity_poly.entity_id
_entity_poly.type
_entity_poly.pdbx_seq_one_letter_code
_entity_poly.pdbx_strand_id
1 'polypeptide(L)'
;MAVPIEGGETGRAFFVFGDSLVDSGNNNYLPTTARADTLPYGVDYPTHHPTGRFSNGFNLPDLISKFTYTHYFNFIIQDKKINF
;
A
#
# COMPACT_ATOMS: atom_id res chain seq x y z
N MET A 1 -5.82 38.78 -24.94
CA MET A 1 -6.59 37.58 -24.57
C MET A 1 -5.60 36.55 -24.06
N ALA A 2 -5.62 36.23 -22.77
CA ALA A 2 -4.79 35.16 -22.22
C ALA A 2 -5.51 33.82 -22.45
N VAL A 3 -4.82 32.86 -23.05
CA VAL A 3 -5.30 31.48 -23.15
C VAL A 3 -5.21 30.86 -21.76
N PRO A 4 -6.27 30.24 -21.21
CA PRO A 4 -6.15 29.54 -19.95
C PRO A 4 -5.20 28.36 -20.16
N ILE A 5 -4.11 28.32 -19.40
CA ILE A 5 -3.38 27.07 -19.21
C ILE A 5 -4.33 26.15 -18.45
N GLU A 6 -4.82 25.12 -19.12
CA GLU A 6 -5.59 24.05 -18.50
C GLU A 6 -4.71 23.48 -17.40
N GLY A 7 -5.05 23.82 -16.15
CA GLY A 7 -4.37 23.29 -14.99
C GLY A 7 -4.65 21.80 -14.95
N GLY A 8 -3.77 21.03 -15.60
CA GLY A 8 -3.77 19.58 -15.49
C GLY A 8 -3.86 19.26 -14.01
N GLU A 9 -4.88 18.50 -13.63
CA GLU A 9 -5.10 18.13 -12.24
C GLU A 9 -3.77 17.70 -11.66
N THR A 10 -3.23 18.50 -10.74
CA THR A 10 -2.03 18.12 -10.01
C THR A 10 -2.43 16.87 -9.23
N GLY A 11 -2.14 15.69 -9.77
CA GLY A 11 -2.53 14.42 -9.19
C GLY A 11 -2.09 14.43 -7.75
N ARG A 12 -3.05 14.50 -6.82
CA ARG A 12 -2.73 14.44 -5.41
C ARG A 12 -2.23 13.03 -5.15
N ALA A 13 -1.12 12.94 -4.44
CA ALA A 13 -0.59 11.68 -3.94
C ALA A 13 -0.02 11.90 -2.55
N PHE A 14 0.02 10.83 -1.76
CA PHE A 14 0.74 10.82 -0.49
C PHE A 14 1.73 9.67 -0.42
N PHE A 15 2.80 9.90 0.32
CA PHE A 15 3.85 8.93 0.56
C PHE A 15 3.63 8.30 1.93
N VAL A 16 3.59 6.97 1.97
CA VAL A 16 3.41 6.20 3.19
C VAL A 16 4.72 5.54 3.54
N PHE A 17 5.26 5.87 4.71
CA PHE A 17 6.44 5.23 5.27
C PHE A 17 6.03 4.44 6.51
N GLY A 18 6.49 3.20 6.64
CA GLY A 18 6.20 2.38 7.81
C GLY A 18 6.73 0.97 7.72
N ASP A 19 6.16 0.06 8.51
CA ASP A 19 6.50 -1.35 8.57
C ASP A 19 5.42 -2.22 7.88
N SER A 20 5.37 -3.51 8.25
CA SER A 20 4.35 -4.47 7.82
C SER A 20 2.89 -3.97 7.82
N LEU A 21 2.50 -3.10 8.76
CA LEU A 21 1.10 -2.63 8.90
C LEU A 21 0.62 -1.79 7.72
N VAL A 22 1.55 -1.15 7.02
CA VAL A 22 1.25 -0.36 5.84
C VAL A 22 1.72 -1.04 4.55
N ASP A 23 2.30 -2.23 4.63
CA ASP A 23 2.77 -2.97 3.45
C ASP A 23 1.60 -3.40 2.57
N SER A 24 1.79 -3.21 1.27
CA SER A 24 0.86 -3.60 0.21
C SER A 24 1.48 -4.61 -0.77
N GLY A 25 2.57 -5.27 -0.36
CA GLY A 25 3.25 -6.34 -1.10
C GLY A 25 4.70 -6.05 -1.45
N ASN A 26 5.29 -4.99 -0.91
CA ASN A 26 6.70 -4.65 -1.11
C ASN A 26 7.62 -5.77 -0.60
N ASN A 27 7.28 -6.42 0.52
CA ASN A 27 8.10 -7.50 1.07
C ASN A 27 8.18 -8.75 0.18
N ASN A 28 7.25 -8.96 -0.76
CA ASN A 28 7.29 -10.11 -1.68
C ASN A 28 8.52 -10.07 -2.61
N TYR A 29 9.13 -8.89 -2.77
CA TYR A 29 10.30 -8.66 -3.61
C TYR A 29 11.61 -8.60 -2.82
N LEU A 30 11.57 -8.83 -1.51
CA LEU A 30 12.72 -8.73 -0.63
C LEU A 30 13.12 -10.12 -0.09
N PRO A 31 14.42 -10.34 0.25
CA PRO A 31 14.89 -11.59 0.83
C PRO A 31 14.52 -11.67 2.33
N THR A 32 13.22 -11.70 2.61
CA THR A 32 12.62 -11.80 3.96
C THR A 32 11.59 -12.91 4.01
N THR A 33 11.41 -13.50 5.20
CA THR A 33 10.31 -14.43 5.50
C THR A 33 9.02 -13.70 5.91
N ALA A 34 9.10 -12.40 6.23
CA ALA A 34 7.93 -11.59 6.53
C ALA A 34 7.18 -11.25 5.23
N ARG A 35 6.34 -12.19 4.75
CA ARG A 35 5.53 -12.03 3.55
C ARG A 35 4.06 -12.29 3.84
N ALA A 36 3.20 -11.54 3.16
CA ALA A 36 1.74 -11.68 3.23
C ALA A 36 1.17 -12.13 1.87
N ASP A 37 1.87 -13.05 1.20
CA ASP A 37 1.55 -13.64 -0.09
C ASP A 37 0.87 -15.02 0.02
N THR A 38 0.47 -15.42 1.23
CA THR A 38 -0.22 -16.68 1.51
C THR A 38 -1.51 -16.43 2.30
N LEU A 39 -2.40 -17.43 2.34
CA LEU A 39 -3.58 -17.37 3.22
C LEU A 39 -3.14 -17.35 4.69
N PRO A 40 -3.84 -16.64 5.59
CA PRO A 40 -5.18 -16.06 5.44
C PRO A 40 -5.23 -14.63 4.87
N TYR A 41 -4.09 -14.05 4.51
CA TYR A 41 -4.04 -12.66 4.03
C TYR A 41 -4.88 -12.49 2.76
N GLY A 42 -5.65 -11.40 2.70
CA GLY A 42 -6.53 -11.11 1.57
C GLY A 42 -7.85 -11.88 1.49
N VAL A 43 -8.23 -12.69 2.50
CA VAL A 43 -9.52 -13.42 2.50
C VAL A 43 -10.75 -12.52 2.41
N ASP A 44 -10.71 -11.33 3.02
CA ASP A 44 -11.78 -10.32 3.00
C ASP A 44 -11.56 -9.27 1.90
N TYR A 45 -10.48 -9.40 1.11
CA TYR A 45 -10.21 -8.52 -0.03
C TYR A 45 -11.15 -8.89 -1.19
N PRO A 46 -11.57 -7.95 -2.07
CA PRO A 46 -12.50 -8.26 -3.17
C PRO A 46 -12.08 -9.42 -4.07
N THR A 47 -10.78 -9.67 -4.23
CA THR A 47 -10.24 -10.78 -5.03
C THR A 47 -10.19 -12.11 -4.26
N HIS A 48 -10.34 -12.10 -2.94
CA HIS A 48 -10.21 -13.28 -2.06
C HIS A 48 -8.87 -14.02 -2.23
N HIS A 49 -7.83 -13.30 -2.66
CA HIS A 49 -6.47 -13.82 -2.89
C HIS A 49 -5.48 -13.05 -2.01
N PRO A 50 -4.35 -13.67 -1.64
CA PRO A 50 -3.27 -12.97 -0.95
C PRO A 50 -2.83 -11.72 -1.71
N THR A 51 -2.78 -10.61 -0.99
CA THR A 51 -2.57 -9.28 -1.59
C THR A 51 -1.21 -8.67 -1.26
N GLY A 52 -0.40 -9.34 -0.42
CA GLY A 52 0.83 -8.75 0.13
C GLY A 52 0.59 -7.79 1.30
N ARG A 53 -0.67 -7.60 1.72
CA ARG A 53 -1.03 -6.84 2.93
C ARG A 53 -1.07 -7.76 4.14
N PHE A 54 -0.46 -7.35 5.24
CA PHE A 54 -0.57 -8.05 6.54
C PHE A 54 -1.95 -7.85 7.19
N SER A 55 -3.02 -8.14 6.43
CA SER A 55 -4.42 -8.00 6.80
C SER A 55 -5.26 -8.97 5.95
N ASN A 56 -6.46 -9.28 6.41
CA ASN A 56 -7.44 -9.99 5.58
C ASN A 56 -7.95 -9.14 4.41
N GLY A 57 -7.81 -7.82 4.46
CA GLY A 57 -8.36 -6.91 3.46
C GLY A 57 -7.55 -5.63 3.32
N PHE A 58 -8.25 -4.50 3.18
CA PHE A 58 -7.63 -3.18 3.05
C PHE A 58 -6.88 -2.78 4.32
N ASN A 59 -5.71 -2.15 4.15
CA ASN A 59 -4.97 -1.51 5.23
C ASN A 59 -5.31 -0.01 5.32
N LEU A 60 -4.74 0.69 6.30
CA LEU A 60 -5.04 2.11 6.53
C LEU A 60 -4.75 3.00 5.30
N PRO A 61 -3.60 2.89 4.61
CA PRO A 61 -3.34 3.58 3.35
C PRO A 61 -4.41 3.38 2.29
N ASP A 62 -4.90 2.15 2.11
CA ASP A 62 -5.96 1.87 1.14
C ASP A 62 -7.25 2.61 1.48
N LEU A 63 -7.63 2.63 2.77
CA LEU A 63 -8.83 3.32 3.21
C LEU A 63 -8.69 4.82 2.98
N ILE A 64 -7.56 5.42 3.38
CA ILE A 64 -7.30 6.85 3.15
C ILE A 64 -7.34 7.17 1.65
N SER A 65 -6.71 6.34 0.82
CA SER A 65 -6.72 6.49 -0.64
C SER A 65 -8.14 6.46 -1.21
N LYS A 66 -8.98 5.54 -0.74
CA LYS A 66 -10.39 5.46 -1.14
C LYS A 66 -11.21 6.66 -0.68
N PHE A 67 -11.03 7.11 0.57
CA PHE A 67 -11.78 8.26 1.10
C PHE A 67 -11.40 9.58 0.44
N THR A 68 -10.13 9.71 0.05
CA THR A 68 -9.59 10.96 -0.54
C THR A 68 -9.51 10.92 -2.07
N TYR A 69 -9.84 9.78 -2.70
CA TYR A 69 -9.66 9.52 -4.13
C TYR A 69 -8.24 9.89 -4.62
N THR A 70 -7.25 9.60 -3.79
CA THR A 70 -5.87 10.05 -3.95
C THR A 70 -4.96 8.83 -4.02
N HIS A 71 -4.00 8.82 -4.94
CA HIS A 71 -3.04 7.71 -5.06
C HIS A 71 -2.04 7.73 -3.89
N TYR A 72 -1.49 6.58 -3.53
CA TYR A 72 -0.43 6.51 -2.54
C TYR A 72 0.75 5.68 -3.03
N PHE A 73 1.95 6.08 -2.59
CA PHE A 73 3.18 5.33 -2.81
C PHE A 73 3.66 4.79 -1.47
N ASN A 74 3.87 3.48 -1.41
CA ASN A 74 4.24 2.79 -0.18
C ASN A 74 5.75 2.52 -0.11
N PHE A 75 6.35 2.88 1.01
CA PHE A 75 7.75 2.68 1.33
C PHE A 75 7.84 1.90 2.65
N ILE A 76 8.31 0.67 2.57
CA ILE A 76 8.51 -0.16 3.75
C ILE A 76 9.94 -0.01 4.26
N ILE A 77 10.03 0.36 5.53
CA ILE A 77 11.25 0.36 6.32
C ILE A 77 11.26 -0.97 7.06
N GLN A 78 12.04 -1.92 6.56
CA GLN A 78 12.26 -3.16 7.30
C GLN A 78 13.14 -2.85 8.51
N ASP A 79 12.60 -3.03 9.71
CA ASP A 79 13.45 -3.13 10.88
C ASP A 79 14.25 -4.43 10.76
N LYS A 80 15.58 -4.33 10.71
CA LYS A 80 16.51 -5.48 10.58
C LYS A 80 16.50 -6.41 11.81
N LYS A 81 15.50 -6.28 12.71
CA LYS A 81 15.45 -6.96 14.01
C LYS A 81 14.26 -7.88 14.23
N ILE A 82 13.50 -8.22 13.19
CA ILE A 82 12.45 -9.25 13.33
C ILE A 82 13.00 -10.56 12.77
N ASN A 83 13.81 -11.24 13.58
CA ASN A 83 14.08 -12.67 13.40
C ASN A 83 12.86 -13.41 13.96
N PHE A 84 12.21 -14.22 13.13
CA PHE A 84 11.27 -15.24 13.59
C PHE A 84 12.03 -16.37 14.30
#